data_AF-A0A3B8UAQ1-F1
#
_entry.id   AF-A0A3B8UAQ1-F1
#
_cell.length_a   1.000
_cell.length_b   1.000
_cell.length_c   1.000
_cell.angle_alpha   90.00
_cell.angle_beta   90.00
_cell.angle_gamma   90.00
#
_symmetry.space_group_name_H-M   'P 1'
#
loop_
_entity.id
_entity.type
_entity.pdbx_description
1 polymer ?
#
loop_
_entity_poly.entity_id
_entity_poly.type
_entity_poly.pdbx_seq_one_letter_code
_entity_poly.pdbx_strand_id
1 'polypeptide(L)'
;MSAPPPKGARVAVYARAASVDQQKIGIQSCPAVVDQIALCRLFAESHEWDVVAVYTDAPQSGRRMGRGLLRMMRDAAVRPFDVVLIRDLDRFGRDPELARSVLNDLGAVGVMVGLVSDLPALCDDCARTESEGQSHDD
;
A
#
# COMPACT_ATOMS: atom_id res chain seq x y z
N MET A 1 -2.56 1.32 18.76
CA MET A 1 -1.80 1.73 17.56
C MET A 1 -0.86 0.58 17.26
N SER A 2 -1.04 -0.11 16.13
CA SER A 2 -0.25 -1.31 15.79
C SER A 2 1.20 -0.92 15.55
N ALA A 3 2.14 -1.76 15.96
CA ALA A 3 3.55 -1.58 15.65
C ALA A 3 3.77 -1.54 14.13
N PRO A 4 4.76 -0.78 13.63
CA PRO A 4 5.11 -0.82 12.21
C PRO A 4 5.48 -2.26 11.81
N PRO A 5 5.19 -2.68 10.57
CA PRO A 5 5.49 -4.03 10.13
C PRO A 5 6.99 -4.30 10.22
N PRO A 6 7.39 -5.51 10.62
CA PRO A 6 8.80 -5.88 10.75
C PRO A 6 9.50 -5.86 9.38
N LYS A 7 10.84 -5.80 9.40
CA LYS A 7 11.65 -6.04 8.20
C LYS A 7 11.33 -7.43 7.63
N GLY A 8 11.32 -7.58 6.30
CA GLY A 8 10.87 -8.79 5.60
C GLY A 8 9.35 -8.97 5.56
N ALA A 9 8.56 -7.92 5.85
CA ALA A 9 7.12 -8.00 5.74
C ALA A 9 6.69 -8.31 4.30
N ARG A 10 5.66 -9.14 4.16
CA ARG A 10 5.08 -9.49 2.87
C ARG A 10 4.09 -8.41 2.47
N VAL A 11 4.30 -7.84 1.31
CA VAL A 11 3.57 -6.68 0.81
C VAL A 11 2.83 -7.02 -0.48
N ALA A 12 1.58 -6.61 -0.59
CA ALA A 12 0.86 -6.51 -1.85
C ALA A 12 0.85 -5.07 -2.34
N VAL A 13 0.87 -4.89 -3.66
CA VAL A 13 0.69 -3.58 -4.30
C VAL A 13 -0.64 -3.55 -5.02
N TYR A 14 -1.41 -2.48 -4.85
CA TYR A 14 -2.62 -2.24 -5.65
C TYR A 14 -2.53 -0.91 -6.39
N ALA A 15 -2.72 -0.96 -7.72
CA ALA A 15 -2.67 0.20 -8.59
C ALA A 15 -3.87 0.24 -9.54
N ARG A 16 -4.39 1.43 -9.82
CA ARG A 16 -5.54 1.60 -10.72
C ARG A 16 -5.26 2.70 -11.73
N ALA A 17 -5.64 2.45 -12.99
CA ALA A 17 -5.55 3.46 -14.04
C ALA A 17 -6.58 4.57 -13.78
N ALA A 18 -6.15 5.82 -13.93
CA ALA A 18 -7.06 6.96 -13.91
C ALA A 18 -7.95 6.94 -15.16
N SER A 19 -9.22 7.32 -15.01
CA SER A 19 -10.09 7.50 -16.19
C SER A 19 -9.62 8.70 -17.00
N VAL A 20 -9.72 8.62 -18.33
CA VAL A 20 -9.25 9.63 -19.31
C VAL A 20 -9.77 11.05 -19.01
N ASP A 21 -10.92 11.17 -18.35
CA ASP A 21 -11.49 12.45 -17.93
C ASP A 21 -10.60 13.23 -16.94
N GLN A 22 -9.82 12.53 -16.10
CA GLN A 22 -8.86 13.13 -15.18
C GLN A 22 -7.53 13.51 -15.85
N GLN A 23 -7.27 13.08 -17.09
CA GLN A 23 -6.08 13.51 -17.84
C GLN A 23 -6.27 14.87 -18.51
N LYS A 24 -7.52 15.35 -18.67
CA LYS A 24 -7.83 16.58 -19.43
C LYS A 24 -7.98 17.85 -18.60
N ILE A 25 -8.04 17.79 -17.28
CA ILE A 25 -8.16 18.99 -16.43
C ILE A 25 -6.83 19.28 -15.76
N GLY A 26 -5.89 19.83 -16.54
CA GLY A 26 -4.88 20.84 -16.17
C GLY A 26 -4.07 20.81 -14.86
N ILE A 27 -4.21 19.86 -13.95
CA ILE A 27 -3.52 19.84 -12.65
C ILE A 27 -3.19 18.38 -12.30
N GLN A 28 -1.90 18.04 -12.32
CA GLN A 28 -1.26 16.76 -11.99
C GLN A 28 -1.48 15.60 -12.99
N SER A 29 -0.46 15.30 -13.79
CA SER A 29 -0.33 14.02 -14.49
C SER A 29 -0.41 12.89 -13.48
N CYS A 30 -1.55 12.20 -13.39
CA CYS A 30 -1.63 10.94 -12.65
C CYS A 30 -0.61 9.98 -13.28
N PRO A 31 0.44 9.55 -12.55
CA PRO A 31 1.45 8.69 -13.15
C PRO A 31 0.83 7.35 -13.53
N ALA A 32 1.32 6.76 -14.62
CA ALA A 32 0.75 5.56 -15.20
C ALA A 32 0.69 4.42 -14.17
N VAL A 33 -0.13 3.40 -14.41
CA VAL A 33 -0.21 2.23 -13.52
C VAL A 33 1.17 1.61 -13.28
N VAL A 34 2.03 1.61 -14.31
CA VAL A 34 3.42 1.15 -14.22
C VAL A 34 4.23 1.97 -13.22
N ASP A 35 4.12 3.30 -13.27
CA ASP A 35 4.81 4.20 -12.34
C ASP A 35 4.29 4.04 -10.91
N GLN A 36 2.99 3.78 -10.72
CA GLN A 36 2.40 3.47 -9.40
C GLN A 36 3.06 2.24 -8.79
N ILE A 37 3.18 1.19 -9.59
CA ILE A 37 3.78 -0.07 -9.15
C ILE A 37 5.27 0.13 -8.87
N ALA A 38 5.99 0.83 -9.74
CA ALA A 38 7.41 1.10 -9.57
C ALA A 38 7.69 1.86 -8.27
N LEU A 39 6.91 2.92 -7.98
CA LEU A 39 7.04 3.66 -6.71
C LEU A 39 6.75 2.78 -5.49
N CYS A 40 5.69 1.97 -5.53
CA CYS A 40 5.37 1.08 -4.40
C CYS A 40 6.45 0.01 -4.18
N ARG A 41 7.07 -0.48 -5.26
CA ARG A 41 8.19 -1.42 -5.17
C ARG A 41 9.42 -0.78 -4.58
N LEU A 42 9.80 0.41 -5.04
CA LEU A 42 10.93 1.15 -4.47
C LEU A 42 10.72 1.47 -2.99
N PHE A 43 9.48 1.81 -2.61
CA PHE A 43 9.12 2.01 -1.20
C PHE A 43 9.22 0.72 -0.39
N ALA A 44 8.74 -0.40 -0.91
CA ALA A 44 8.90 -1.69 -0.22
C ALA A 44 10.39 -2.06 -0.08
N GLU A 45 11.19 -1.89 -1.12
CA GLU A 45 12.64 -2.16 -1.12
C GLU A 45 13.37 -1.31 -0.07
N SER A 46 13.07 -0.02 0.04
CA SER A 46 13.72 0.84 1.05
C SER A 46 13.37 0.46 2.49
N HIS A 47 12.26 -0.24 2.69
CA HIS A 47 11.81 -0.74 3.99
C HIS A 47 12.18 -2.21 4.22
N GLU A 48 12.98 -2.81 3.32
CA GLU A 48 13.35 -4.23 3.35
C GLU A 48 12.12 -5.15 3.36
N TRP A 49 11.08 -4.78 2.62
CA TRP A 49 9.85 -5.56 2.49
C TRP A 49 9.78 -6.30 1.15
N ASP A 50 9.11 -7.45 1.16
CA ASP A 50 8.98 -8.32 -0.01
C ASP A 50 7.64 -8.12 -0.70
N VAL A 51 7.67 -7.62 -1.93
CA VAL A 51 6.45 -7.52 -2.76
C VAL A 51 6.08 -8.90 -3.30
N VAL A 52 5.08 -9.54 -2.69
CA VAL A 52 4.64 -10.90 -3.03
C VAL A 52 3.49 -10.93 -4.05
N ALA A 53 2.76 -9.81 -4.20
CA ALA A 53 1.62 -9.73 -5.12
C ALA A 53 1.43 -8.32 -5.68
N VAL A 54 0.95 -8.24 -6.92
CA VAL A 54 0.56 -6.97 -7.56
C VAL A 54 -0.82 -7.12 -8.18
N TYR A 55 -1.73 -6.23 -7.79
CA TYR A 55 -3.10 -6.17 -8.27
C TYR A 55 -3.30 -4.88 -9.05
N THR A 56 -3.93 -4.99 -10.22
CA THR A 56 -4.20 -3.82 -11.06
C THR A 56 -5.64 -3.78 -11.52
N ASP A 57 -6.17 -2.56 -11.65
CA ASP A 57 -7.46 -2.32 -12.27
C ASP A 57 -7.36 -1.33 -13.43
N ALA A 58 -8.11 -1.63 -14.48
CA ALA A 58 -8.31 -0.76 -15.63
C ALA A 58 -9.09 0.51 -15.23
N PRO A 59 -9.10 1.58 -16.05
CA PRO A 59 -9.88 2.76 -15.72
C PRO A 59 -11.35 2.35 -15.68
N GLN A 60 -11.97 2.53 -14.51
CA GLN A 60 -13.35 2.12 -14.28
C GLN A 60 -14.22 3.35 -14.05
N SER A 61 -15.21 3.49 -14.91
CA SER A 61 -16.26 4.51 -14.85
C SER A 61 -17.31 4.07 -13.82
N GLY A 62 -17.46 4.81 -12.72
CA GLY A 62 -18.51 4.59 -11.72
C GLY A 62 -18.04 4.04 -10.36
N ARG A 63 -19.02 3.74 -9.49
CA ARG A 63 -18.86 3.43 -8.05
C ARG A 63 -18.60 1.94 -7.73
N ARG A 64 -18.24 1.12 -8.72
CA ARG A 64 -18.06 -0.33 -8.50
C ARG A 64 -16.61 -0.64 -8.12
N MET A 65 -16.42 -1.67 -7.29
CA MET A 65 -15.10 -2.25 -7.07
C MET A 65 -14.56 -2.83 -8.39
N GLY A 66 -13.26 -2.66 -8.60
CA GLY A 66 -12.56 -3.28 -9.71
C GLY A 66 -12.31 -4.77 -9.46
N ARG A 67 -11.98 -5.52 -10.51
CA ARG A 67 -11.71 -6.95 -10.37
C ARG A 67 -10.37 -7.19 -9.64
N GLY A 68 -9.41 -6.31 -9.83
CA GLY A 68 -8.13 -6.32 -9.10
C GLY A 68 -8.35 -6.11 -7.60
N LEU A 69 -9.16 -5.11 -7.23
CA LEU A 69 -9.52 -4.84 -5.83
C LEU A 69 -10.23 -6.03 -5.17
N LEU A 70 -11.23 -6.61 -5.83
CA LEU A 70 -11.94 -7.78 -5.30
C LEU A 70 -11.01 -8.98 -5.10
N ARG A 71 -10.08 -9.21 -6.05
CA ARG A 71 -9.08 -10.27 -5.93
C ARG A 71 -8.13 -10.01 -4.76
N MET A 72 -7.65 -8.78 -4.61
CA MET A 72 -6.81 -8.38 -3.49
C MET A 72 -7.51 -8.61 -2.16
N MET A 73 -8.79 -8.24 -2.02
CA MET A 73 -9.55 -8.47 -0.79
C MET A 73 -9.73 -9.96 -0.49
N ARG A 74 -10.01 -10.78 -1.51
CA ARG A 74 -10.11 -12.23 -1.36
C ARG A 74 -8.79 -12.85 -0.91
N ASP A 75 -7.68 -12.41 -1.49
CA ASP A 75 -6.36 -12.90 -1.13
C ASP A 75 -5.99 -12.39 0.28
N ALA A 76 -6.32 -11.15 0.64
CA ALA A 76 -6.11 -10.62 1.99
C ALA A 76 -6.81 -11.46 3.08
N ALA A 77 -7.96 -12.07 2.79
CA ALA A 77 -8.66 -12.94 3.72
C ALA A 77 -7.87 -14.21 4.09
N VAL A 78 -6.98 -14.70 3.22
CA VAL A 78 -6.06 -15.82 3.52
C VAL A 78 -4.70 -15.36 4.02
N ARG A 79 -4.50 -14.04 4.18
CA ARG A 79 -3.30 -13.36 4.70
C ARG A 79 -1.94 -13.83 4.12
N PRO A 80 -1.78 -13.86 2.78
CA PRO A 80 -0.50 -14.14 2.15
C PRO A 80 0.45 -12.93 2.24
N PHE A 81 -0.08 -11.75 2.57
CA PHE A 81 0.64 -10.52 2.83
C PHE A 81 0.06 -9.83 4.07
N ASP A 82 0.87 -9.00 4.71
CA ASP A 82 0.56 -8.30 5.95
C ASP A 82 0.33 -6.80 5.69
N VAL A 83 0.79 -6.29 4.55
CA VAL A 83 0.70 -4.89 4.14
C VAL A 83 0.19 -4.78 2.70
N VAL A 84 -0.66 -3.80 2.44
CA VAL A 84 -1.05 -3.38 1.09
C VAL A 84 -0.56 -1.96 0.85
N LEU A 85 0.24 -1.76 -0.19
CA LEU A 85 0.69 -0.45 -0.65
C LEU A 85 -0.19 0.05 -1.80
N ILE A 86 -0.62 1.30 -1.67
CA ILE A 86 -1.35 2.04 -2.68
C ILE A 86 -0.80 3.46 -2.76
N ARG A 87 -0.95 4.11 -3.92
CA ARG A 87 -0.56 5.53 -4.03
C ARG A 87 -1.51 6.47 -3.32
N ASP A 88 -2.81 6.20 -3.40
CA ASP A 88 -3.85 7.11 -2.93
C ASP A 88 -5.12 6.33 -2.58
N LEU A 89 -5.89 6.77 -1.58
CA LEU A 89 -7.15 6.14 -1.17
C LEU A 89 -8.22 6.18 -2.26
N ASP A 90 -8.20 7.18 -3.16
CA ASP A 90 -9.06 7.27 -4.34
C ASP A 90 -8.89 6.07 -5.28
N ARG A 91 -7.81 5.28 -5.13
CA ARG A 91 -7.61 4.05 -5.89
C ARG A 91 -8.62 2.96 -5.54
N PHE A 92 -9.14 2.93 -4.30
CA PHE A 92 -10.25 2.04 -3.93
C PHE A 92 -11.55 2.45 -4.62
N GLY A 93 -11.74 3.76 -4.78
CA GLY A 93 -12.81 4.38 -5.55
C GLY A 93 -13.03 5.81 -5.08
N ARG A 94 -13.79 6.60 -5.85
CA ARG A 94 -14.14 7.98 -5.48
C ARG A 94 -15.22 8.08 -4.40
N ASP A 95 -15.67 6.95 -3.87
CA ASP A 95 -16.71 6.89 -2.84
C ASP A 95 -16.05 6.69 -1.47
N PRO A 96 -16.12 7.67 -0.55
CA PRO A 96 -15.49 7.56 0.76
C PRO A 96 -16.06 6.40 1.58
N GLU A 97 -17.31 6.00 1.35
CA GLU A 97 -17.90 4.83 2.02
C GLU A 97 -17.25 3.53 1.58
N LEU A 98 -16.96 3.43 0.27
CA LEU A 98 -16.26 2.28 -0.29
C LEU A 98 -14.84 2.19 0.26
N ALA A 99 -14.09 3.30 0.25
CA ALA A 99 -12.73 3.34 0.79
C ALA A 99 -12.72 2.94 2.27
N ARG A 100 -13.65 3.46 3.07
CA ARG A 100 -13.78 3.11 4.48
C ARG A 100 -14.13 1.64 4.68
N SER A 101 -15.03 1.07 3.87
CA SER A 101 -15.36 -0.37 3.93
C SER A 101 -14.12 -1.21 3.68
N VAL A 102 -13.36 -0.91 2.62
CA VAL A 102 -12.14 -1.66 2.28
C VAL A 102 -11.11 -1.57 3.41
N LEU A 103 -10.89 -0.39 3.98
CA LEU A 103 -9.98 -0.20 5.09
C LEU A 103 -10.40 -1.01 6.33
N ASN A 104 -11.70 -1.01 6.65
CA ASN A 104 -12.25 -1.78 7.76
C ASN A 104 -12.09 -3.29 7.53
N ASP A 105 -12.40 -3.76 6.33
CA ASP A 105 -12.30 -5.19 5.98
C ASP A 105 -10.85 -5.68 6.06
N LEU A 106 -9.90 -4.88 5.56
CA LEU A 106 -8.46 -5.18 5.66
C LEU A 106 -7.97 -5.15 7.12
N GLY A 107 -8.38 -4.14 7.88
CA GLY A 107 -8.06 -4.05 9.31
C GLY A 107 -8.61 -5.21 10.13
N ALA A 108 -9.83 -5.69 9.81
CA ALA A 108 -10.46 -6.81 10.48
C ALA A 108 -9.71 -8.13 10.26
N VAL A 109 -9.05 -8.31 9.11
CA VAL A 109 -8.19 -9.46 8.83
C VAL A 109 -6.73 -9.24 9.27
N GLY A 110 -6.40 -8.07 9.81
CA GLY A 110 -5.05 -7.74 10.29
C GLY A 110 -4.07 -7.34 9.19
N VAL A 111 -4.56 -6.89 8.04
CA VAL A 111 -3.75 -6.34 6.94
C VAL A 111 -3.68 -4.82 7.06
N MET A 112 -2.46 -4.28 7.06
CA MET A 112 -2.23 -2.84 7.14
C MET A 112 -2.23 -2.20 5.75
N VAL A 113 -2.66 -0.94 5.66
CA VAL A 113 -2.65 -0.17 4.40
C VAL A 113 -1.65 0.97 4.50
N GLY A 114 -0.70 0.99 3.56
CA GLY A 114 0.30 2.05 3.43
C GLY A 114 0.05 2.94 2.20
N LEU A 115 0.11 4.25 2.39
CA LEU A 115 0.01 5.24 1.32
C LEU A 115 1.41 5.66 0.87
N VAL A 116 1.68 5.52 -0.43
CA VAL A 116 2.96 5.89 -1.04
C VAL A 116 2.74 7.11 -1.95
N SER A 117 2.87 8.29 -1.37
CA SER A 117 2.70 9.57 -2.08
C SER A 117 4.00 10.02 -2.77
N ASP A 118 5.14 9.78 -2.12
CA ASP A 118 6.47 10.18 -2.57
C ASP A 118 7.45 9.01 -2.43
N LEU A 119 8.55 9.06 -3.18
CA LEU A 119 9.68 8.16 -2.91
C LEU A 119 10.13 8.40 -1.47
N PRO A 120 10.44 7.33 -0.70
CA PRO A 120 11.13 7.52 0.55
C PRO A 120 12.41 8.28 0.22
N ALA A 121 12.60 9.43 0.88
CA ALA A 121 13.87 10.14 0.82
C ALA A 121 14.95 9.09 1.11
N LEU A 122 15.83 8.85 0.13
CA LEU A 122 16.88 7.84 0.22
C LEU A 122 17.54 7.95 1.59
N CYS A 123 17.30 6.94 2.43
CA CYS A 123 18.03 6.59 3.64
C CYS A 123 18.64 7.76 4.44
N ASP A 124 18.00 8.14 5.53
CA ASP A 124 18.69 8.57 6.75
C ASP A 124 17.91 8.04 7.95
N ASP A 125 18.05 6.74 8.26
CA ASP A 125 17.98 6.22 9.65
C ASP A 125 18.23 4.70 9.70
N CYS A 126 19.48 4.32 9.41
CA CYS A 126 20.10 3.13 10.00
C CYS A 126 20.55 3.44 11.43
N ALA A 127 19.64 3.84 12.33
CA ALA A 127 19.99 4.08 13.73
C ALA A 127 18.92 3.59 14.70
N ARG A 128 18.99 2.28 15.01
CA ARG A 128 19.16 1.74 16.38
C ARG A 128 18.75 0.27 16.41
N THR A 129 19.73 -0.59 16.13
CA THR A 129 19.75 -1.97 16.62
C THR A 129 20.51 -1.97 17.95
N GLU A 130 19.82 -2.39 19.01
CA GLU A 130 20.30 -3.11 20.20
C GLU A 130 21.38 -2.49 21.12
N SER A 131 21.01 -2.30 22.38
CA SER A 131 21.76 -2.86 23.52
C SER A 131 20.81 -3.02 24.70
N GLU A 132 20.32 -4.25 24.85
CA GLU A 132 19.96 -4.82 26.15
C GLU A 132 21.19 -4.84 27.07
N GLY A 133 20.94 -4.80 28.39
CA GLY A 133 21.90 -5.25 29.39
C GLY A 133 22.34 -4.18 30.37
N GLN A 134 21.52 -3.90 31.38
CA GLN A 134 22.04 -3.38 32.65
C GLN A 134 21.58 -4.28 33.79
N SER A 135 22.36 -5.34 33.99
CA SER A 135 22.41 -6.15 35.21
C SER A 135 23.80 -5.99 35.81
N HIS A 136 23.89 -5.33 36.97
CA HIS A 136 24.91 -5.63 37.96
C HIS A 136 24.43 -5.17 39.34
N ASP A 137 24.01 -6.15 40.14
CA ASP A 137 24.13 -6.18 41.59
C ASP A 137 25.61 -6.01 41.99
N ASP A 138 25.91 -5.08 42.90
CA ASP A 138 26.42 -5.31 44.28
C ASP A 138 26.66 -3.95 44.97
#